data_AF-A0A444J2H0-F1
#
_entry.id   AF-A0A444J2H0-F1
#
_cell.length_a   1.000
_cell.length_b   1.000
_cell.length_c   1.000
_cell.angle_alpha   90.00
_cell.angle_beta   90.00
_cell.angle_gamma   90.00
#
_symmetry.space_group_name_H-M   'P 1'
#
loop_
_entity.id
_entity.type
_entity.pdbx_description
1 polymer ?
#
loop_
_entity_poly.entity_id
_entity_poly.type
_entity_poly.pdbx_seq_one_letter_code
_entity_poly.pdbx_strand_id
1 'polypeptide(L)'
;MGYQDTSFWNDENELRCLIIFKKLQAEKFPRGKQMKYCQEMEKTTGLEATNISAKVSNYTVAGINNPSNASTNTIKCFKQYGKLSIKELENIINNLPK
;
A
#
# COMPACT_ATOMS: atom_id res chain seq x y z
N MET A 1 3.18 10.49 -15.44
CA MET A 1 2.83 10.89 -14.05
C MET A 1 3.55 9.95 -13.11
N GLY A 2 4.62 10.44 -12.48
CA GLY A 2 5.37 9.77 -11.42
C GLY A 2 4.92 10.25 -10.04
N TYR A 3 5.58 9.80 -8.98
CA TYR A 3 5.40 10.37 -7.65
C TYR A 3 5.89 11.83 -7.63
N GLN A 4 5.31 12.68 -6.78
CA GLN A 4 5.88 14.00 -6.54
C GLN A 4 7.19 13.80 -5.77
N ASP A 5 8.28 14.41 -6.23
CA ASP A 5 9.62 14.25 -5.62
C ASP A 5 9.68 14.71 -4.15
N THR A 6 8.75 15.56 -3.73
CA THR A 6 8.61 16.04 -2.33
C THR A 6 7.76 15.13 -1.46
N SER A 7 7.10 14.14 -2.06
CA SER A 7 6.30 13.17 -1.32
C SER A 7 7.17 11.94 -1.07
N PHE A 8 7.27 11.47 0.17
CA PHE A 8 7.96 10.21 0.52
C PHE A 8 7.30 8.97 -0.13
N TRP A 9 6.47 9.12 -1.16
CA TRP A 9 5.85 8.05 -1.92
C TRP A 9 6.79 7.56 -3.03
N ASN A 10 7.00 6.26 -3.06
CA ASN A 10 7.75 5.54 -4.08
C ASN A 10 7.11 4.16 -4.30
N ASP A 11 7.63 3.37 -5.24
CA ASP A 11 7.13 2.03 -5.52
C ASP A 11 7.20 1.12 -4.29
N GLU A 12 8.25 1.25 -3.47
CA GLU A 12 8.42 0.49 -2.23
C GLU A 12 7.29 0.77 -1.23
N ASN A 13 6.95 2.04 -1.00
CA ASN A 13 5.93 2.46 -0.06
C ASN A 13 4.52 2.14 -0.58
N GLU A 14 4.31 2.12 -1.89
CA GLU A 14 3.08 1.60 -2.49
C GLU A 14 2.95 0.08 -2.31
N LEU A 15 4.04 -0.68 -2.48
CA LEU A 15 4.07 -2.12 -2.18
C LEU A 15 3.82 -2.41 -0.70
N ARG A 16 4.40 -1.62 0.21
CA ARG A 16 4.15 -1.72 1.66
C ARG A 16 2.67 -1.47 1.98
N CYS A 17 2.02 -0.50 1.35
CA CYS A 17 0.57 -0.29 1.49
C CYS A 17 -0.24 -1.49 0.99
N LEU A 18 0.15 -2.10 -0.13
CA LEU A 18 -0.49 -3.31 -0.65
C LEU A 18 -0.33 -4.50 0.30
N ILE A 19 0.82 -4.64 0.96
CA ILE A 19 1.04 -5.66 2.01
C ILE A 19 0.09 -5.44 3.19
N ILE A 20 -0.05 -4.19 3.67
CA ILE A 20 -0.99 -3.87 4.76
C ILE A 20 -2.42 -4.25 4.35
N PHE A 21 -2.85 -3.90 3.14
CA PHE A 21 -4.14 -4.28 2.61
C PHE A 21 -4.34 -5.80 2.62
N LYS A 22 -3.35 -6.58 2.17
CA LYS A 22 -3.43 -8.05 2.17
C LYS A 22 -3.44 -8.66 3.57
N LYS A 23 -2.69 -8.09 4.53
CA LYS A 23 -2.76 -8.50 5.95
C LYS A 23 -4.17 -8.27 6.50
N LEU A 24 -4.76 -7.11 6.25
CA LEU A 24 -6.13 -6.81 6.63
C LEU A 24 -7.13 -7.76 5.96
N GLN A 25 -6.96 -8.05 4.68
CA GLN A 25 -7.81 -9.00 3.94
C GLN A 25 -7.73 -10.42 4.54
N ALA A 26 -6.53 -10.91 4.85
CA ALA A 26 -6.33 -12.22 5.48
C ALA A 26 -7.00 -12.32 6.86
N GLU A 27 -7.05 -11.20 7.59
CA GLU A 27 -7.69 -11.10 8.91
C GLU A 27 -9.18 -10.71 8.86
N LYS A 28 -9.78 -10.59 7.67
CA LYS A 28 -11.17 -10.15 7.47
C LYS A 28 -11.48 -8.74 7.99
N PHE A 29 -10.55 -7.81 7.79
CA PHE A 29 -10.66 -6.38 8.10
C PHE A 29 -11.06 -6.08 9.56
N PRO A 30 -10.24 -6.51 10.55
CA PRO A 30 -10.56 -6.29 11.96
C PRO A 30 -10.52 -4.80 12.32
N ARG A 31 -11.50 -4.36 13.12
CA ARG A 31 -11.64 -2.97 13.54
C ARG A 31 -10.39 -2.48 14.26
N GLY A 32 -9.87 -1.31 13.85
CA GLY A 32 -8.73 -0.66 14.49
C GLY A 32 -7.34 -1.20 14.13
N LYS A 33 -7.22 -2.32 13.41
CA LYS A 33 -5.92 -2.87 13.00
C LYS A 33 -5.28 -2.15 11.83
N GLN A 34 -6.07 -1.57 10.92
CA GLN A 34 -5.53 -0.80 9.80
C GLN A 34 -4.62 0.34 10.29
N MET A 35 -5.08 1.12 11.27
CA MET A 35 -4.30 2.21 11.83
C MET A 35 -3.03 1.71 12.53
N LYS A 36 -3.09 0.57 13.24
CA LYS A 36 -1.90 -0.04 13.87
C LYS A 36 -0.83 -0.37 12.83
N TYR A 37 -1.19 -1.02 11.73
CA TYR A 37 -0.25 -1.32 10.65
C TYR A 37 0.29 -0.06 9.96
N CYS A 38 -0.52 1.00 9.85
CA CYS A 38 -0.07 2.28 9.31
C CYS A 38 0.96 2.96 10.23
N GLN A 39 0.73 2.95 11.55
CA GLN A 39 1.66 3.48 12.56
C GLN A 39 2.99 2.71 12.59
N GLU A 40 2.97 1.40 12.32
CA GLU A 40 4.21 0.62 12.20
C GLU A 40 5.00 1.00 10.95
N MET A 41 4.32 1.22 9.82
CA MET A 41 4.95 1.62 8.56
C MET A 41 5.50 3.05 8.63
N GLU A 42 4.79 3.97 9.28
CA GLU A 42 5.21 5.37 9.50
C GLU A 42 6.62 5.46 10.10
N LYS A 43 6.91 4.65 11.12
CA LYS A 43 8.23 4.56 11.77
C LYS A 43 9.38 4.21 10.82
N THR A 44 9.07 3.59 9.69
CA THR A 44 10.08 3.12 8.71
C THR A 44 10.15 3.95 7.44
N THR A 45 9.14 4.80 7.17
CA THR A 45 8.97 5.44 5.86
C THR A 45 8.95 6.97 5.92
N GLY A 46 8.78 7.56 7.11
CA GLY A 46 8.60 9.01 7.26
C GLY A 46 7.26 9.52 6.72
N LEU A 47 6.36 8.62 6.29
CA LEU A 47 4.99 8.93 5.88
C LEU A 47 4.06 8.91 7.09
N GLU A 48 3.23 9.94 7.22
CA GLU A 48 2.19 10.00 8.25
C GLU A 48 1.23 8.80 8.16
N ALA A 49 0.91 8.18 9.30
CA ALA A 49 0.01 7.03 9.36
C ALA A 49 -1.37 7.32 8.75
N THR A 50 -1.85 8.56 8.82
CA THR A 50 -3.09 9.02 8.21
C THR A 50 -3.02 8.97 6.67
N ASN A 51 -1.91 9.41 6.08
CA ASN A 51 -1.65 9.34 4.64
C ASN A 51 -1.52 7.90 4.16
N ILE A 52 -0.82 7.05 4.93
CA ILE A 52 -0.72 5.60 4.66
C ILE A 52 -2.11 4.97 4.70
N SER A 53 -2.91 5.27 5.72
CA SER A 53 -4.26 4.72 5.87
C SER A 53 -5.18 5.10 4.71
N ALA A 54 -5.13 6.36 4.26
CA ALA A 54 -5.86 6.79 3.07
C ALA A 54 -5.44 6.00 1.83
N LYS A 55 -4.12 5.77 1.66
CA LYS A 55 -3.60 4.97 0.55
C LYS A 55 -4.02 3.49 0.61
N VAL A 56 -3.94 2.86 1.79
CA VAL A 56 -4.41 1.48 2.02
C VAL A 56 -5.90 1.36 1.67
N SER A 57 -6.69 2.37 2.03
CA SER A 57 -8.12 2.40 1.71
C SER A 57 -8.36 2.50 0.20
N ASN A 58 -7.51 3.22 -0.53
CA ASN A 58 -7.56 3.26 -2.00
C ASN A 58 -7.29 1.89 -2.63
N TYR A 59 -6.43 1.05 -2.05
CA TYR A 59 -6.20 -0.32 -2.53
C TYR A 59 -7.45 -1.20 -2.41
N THR A 60 -8.26 -1.02 -1.36
CA THR A 60 -9.56 -1.70 -1.22
C THR A 60 -10.49 -1.38 -2.40
N VAL A 61 -10.53 -0.12 -2.84
CA VAL A 61 -11.43 0.33 -3.91
C VAL A 61 -10.84 0.02 -5.30
N ALA A 62 -9.51 0.03 -5.45
CA ALA A 62 -8.82 -0.24 -6.71
C ALA A 62 -9.12 -1.64 -7.29
N GLY A 63 -9.56 -2.60 -6.47
CA GLY A 63 -9.91 -3.95 -6.89
C GLY A 63 -11.40 -4.24 -7.13
N ILE A 64 -12.31 -3.30 -6.83
CA ILE A 64 -13.76 -3.61 -6.70
C ILE A 64 -14.65 -3.02 -7.81
N ASN A 65 -14.16 -2.08 -8.64
CA ASN A 65 -14.91 -1.28 -9.64
C ASN A 65 -15.51 0.03 -9.08
N ASN A 66 -14.81 1.14 -9.29
CA ASN A 66 -15.38 2.47 -9.45
C ASN A 66 -14.30 3.43 -9.97
N PRO A 67 -14.61 4.67 -10.40
CA PRO A 67 -13.61 5.73 -10.46
C PRO A 67 -13.11 5.97 -9.04
N SER A 68 -12.15 5.16 -8.62
CA SER A 68 -11.52 5.27 -7.32
C SER A 68 -10.68 6.54 -7.34
N ASN A 69 -10.65 7.26 -6.22
CA ASN A 69 -9.65 8.32 -5.99
C ASN A 69 -8.22 7.74 -5.86
N ALA A 70 -8.03 6.48 -6.25
CA ALA A 70 -6.74 5.83 -6.29
C ALA A 70 -5.90 6.48 -7.39
N SER A 71 -4.67 6.85 -7.03
CA SER A 71 -3.73 7.39 -8.00
C SER A 71 -3.47 6.37 -9.12
N THR A 72 -3.08 6.86 -10.31
CA THR A 72 -2.64 5.99 -11.41
C THR A 72 -1.55 5.00 -10.99
N ASN A 73 -0.69 5.38 -10.04
CA ASN A 73 0.39 4.54 -9.51
C ASN A 73 -0.19 3.40 -8.66
N THR A 74 -1.14 3.71 -7.78
CA THR A 74 -1.85 2.71 -6.96
C THR A 74 -2.58 1.69 -7.84
N ILE A 75 -3.24 2.13 -8.92
CA ILE A 75 -3.91 1.23 -9.87
C ILE A 75 -2.90 0.33 -10.60
N LYS A 76 -1.78 0.90 -11.07
CA LYS A 76 -0.72 0.13 -11.72
C LYS A 76 -0.12 -0.92 -10.78
N CYS A 77 0.22 -0.50 -9.55
CA CYS A 77 0.75 -1.37 -8.51
C CYS A 77 -0.21 -2.53 -8.22
N PHE A 78 -1.51 -2.24 -8.04
CA PHE A 78 -2.50 -3.29 -7.80
C PHE A 78 -2.67 -4.24 -9.00
N LYS A 79 -2.67 -3.74 -10.24
CA LYS A 79 -2.74 -4.61 -11.42
C LYS A 79 -1.53 -5.52 -11.56
N GLN A 80 -0.34 -5.00 -11.24
CA GLN A 80 0.92 -5.72 -11.37
C GLN A 80 1.14 -6.73 -10.23
N TYR A 81 0.82 -6.34 -9.00
CA TYR A 81 1.22 -7.08 -7.80
C TYR A 81 0.03 -7.56 -6.95
N GLY A 82 -1.19 -7.13 -7.24
CA GLY A 82 -2.37 -7.44 -6.44
C GLY A 82 -2.72 -8.93 -6.34
N LYS A 83 -2.22 -9.78 -7.25
CA LYS A 83 -2.38 -11.24 -7.19
C LYS A 83 -1.33 -11.96 -6.34
N LEU A 84 -0.22 -11.28 -6.02
CA LEU A 84 0.90 -11.89 -5.29
C LEU A 84 0.58 -12.06 -3.80
N SER A 85 1.17 -13.05 -3.17
CA SER A 85 1.13 -13.25 -1.73
C SER A 85 1.96 -12.19 -0.98
N ILE A 86 1.72 -12.05 0.33
CA ILE A 86 2.50 -11.13 1.18
C ILE A 86 4.01 -11.45 1.07
N LYS A 87 4.39 -12.73 1.08
CA LYS A 87 5.80 -13.15 0.98
C LYS A 87 6.45 -12.75 -0.35
N GLU A 88 5.71 -12.85 -1.45
CA GLU A 88 6.21 -12.45 -2.77
C GLU A 88 6.41 -10.93 -2.85
N LEU A 89 5.50 -10.14 -2.25
CA LEU A 89 5.64 -8.70 -2.17
C LEU A 89 6.84 -8.27 -1.31
N GLU A 90 7.04 -8.94 -0.17
CA GLU A 90 8.22 -8.71 0.69
C GLU A 90 9.53 -9.06 -0.05
N ASN A 91 9.54 -10.13 -0.84
CA ASN A 91 10.69 -10.47 -1.68
C ASN A 91 10.96 -9.40 -2.74
N ILE A 92 9.93 -8.82 -3.35
CA ILE A 92 10.10 -7.74 -4.33
C ILE A 92 10.73 -6.52 -3.66
N ILE A 93 10.21 -6.11 -2.49
CA ILE A 93 10.77 -4.99 -1.72
C ILE A 93 12.26 -5.21 -1.41
N ASN A 94 12.63 -6.43 -0.97
CA ASN A 94 14.02 -6.75 -0.66
C ASN A 94 14.97 -6.75 -1.86
N ASN A 95 14.42 -6.93 -3.09
CA ASN A 95 15.19 -6.94 -4.33
C ASN A 95 15.13 -5.59 -5.08
N LEU A 96 14.44 -4.58 -4.56
CA LEU A 96 14.48 -3.24 -5.15
C LEU A 96 15.89 -2.64 -4.96
N PRO A 97 16.46 -1.99 -5.99
CA PRO A 97 17.71 -1.27 -5.84
C PRO A 97 17.53 -0.15 -4.80
N LYS A 98 18.43 -0.12 -3.81
CA LYS A 98 18.45 0.89 -2.74
C LYS A 98 19.14 2.17 -3.18
#